data_AF-A0A0M9E7Z1-F1
#
_entry.id   AF-A0A0M9E7Z1-F1
#
_cell.length_a   1.000
_cell.length_b   1.000
_cell.length_c   1.000
_cell.angle_alpha   90.00
_cell.angle_beta   90.00
_cell.angle_gamma   90.00
#
_symmetry.space_group_name_H-M   'P 1'
#
loop_
_entity.id
_entity.type
_entity.pdbx_description
1 polymer ?
#
loop_
_entity_poly.entity_id
_entity_poly.type
_entity_poly.pdbx_seq_one_letter_code
_entity_poly.pdbx_strand_id
1 'polypeptide(L)'
;MGSRQKLSKRSYLWIILFMMIITVIVPLIGKSSAIAQELTFNDSTTSSQFNGLAHANRLLLISSGIDNPMTEMDESILLREAASEDTIAVVYDTESTSLKQLQLFVEITMAKYAIKNFESIVFATHGHYDGFCLTQDGCVSQKSIENPLFTDFWSNISKYAKNRIDLLGCYLGQNENLLSQLARKTQRNISASTNITGSLEHNGDWFLEVGKVDLQKTYFNEQVVNQISTISLADGDVVSNYDVYENGSVATVCVIAEGAGMVFTPSGGATSGDGNWIIENAFGNYQNIKTNAVIDYETYEPLASGNKTYTIDVGGTAYQITLTIKNELEVADQSMGITESASNNDVVGVVYVSSYDIADYTPNFTITGGNTNSVFGLSNSSAGTIIP
;
A
#
# COMPACT_ATOMS: atom_id res chain seq x y z
N MET A 1 -48.47 -19.46 -33.36
CA MET A 1 -47.30 -19.35 -34.26
C MET A 1 -46.09 -19.04 -33.42
N GLY A 2 -45.29 -20.05 -33.07
CA GLY A 2 -44.05 -19.87 -32.29
C GLY A 2 -42.88 -20.46 -33.07
N SER A 3 -42.00 -19.61 -33.59
CA SER A 3 -40.79 -20.03 -34.28
C SER A 3 -39.73 -20.44 -33.26
N ARG A 4 -39.50 -21.75 -33.11
CA ARG A 4 -38.31 -22.26 -32.42
C ARG A 4 -37.08 -21.90 -33.25
N GLN A 5 -36.27 -20.96 -32.78
CA GLN A 5 -34.95 -20.72 -33.35
C GLN A 5 -34.08 -21.97 -33.14
N LYS A 6 -33.68 -22.60 -34.26
CA LYS A 6 -32.70 -23.68 -34.25
C LYS A 6 -31.31 -23.08 -34.05
N LEU A 7 -30.74 -23.28 -32.87
CA LEU A 7 -29.32 -23.04 -32.63
C LEU A 7 -28.49 -23.86 -33.63
N SER A 8 -27.52 -23.21 -34.26
CA SER A 8 -26.68 -23.83 -35.27
C SER A 8 -25.79 -24.91 -34.63
N LYS A 9 -25.45 -25.97 -35.38
CA LYS A 9 -24.55 -27.05 -34.92
C LYS A 9 -23.18 -26.52 -34.43
N ARG A 10 -22.76 -25.32 -34.86
CA ARG A 10 -21.52 -24.68 -34.39
C ARG A 10 -21.62 -24.17 -32.95
N SER A 11 -22.80 -23.71 -32.53
CA SER A 11 -23.05 -23.23 -31.16
C SER A 11 -23.01 -24.38 -30.14
N TYR A 12 -23.50 -25.57 -30.53
CA TYR A 12 -23.40 -26.78 -29.70
C TYR A 12 -21.96 -27.26 -29.50
N LEU A 13 -21.13 -27.14 -30.55
CA LEU A 13 -19.75 -27.59 -30.49
C LEU A 13 -18.91 -26.73 -29.53
N TRP A 14 -19.16 -25.43 -29.47
CA TRP A 14 -18.48 -24.52 -28.53
C TRP A 14 -18.89 -24.76 -27.07
N ILE A 15 -20.17 -25.02 -26.79
CA ILE A 15 -20.65 -25.32 -25.43
C ILE A 15 -20.06 -26.65 -24.93
N ILE A 16 -19.97 -27.67 -25.79
CA ILE A 16 -19.38 -28.96 -25.44
C ILE A 16 -17.86 -28.83 -25.24
N LEU A 17 -17.17 -28.04 -26.06
CA LEU A 17 -15.73 -27.78 -25.90
C LEU A 17 -15.44 -27.01 -24.61
N PHE A 18 -16.29 -26.04 -24.25
CA PHE A 18 -16.19 -25.26 -23.02
C PHE A 18 -16.42 -26.13 -21.77
N MET A 19 -17.43 -27.00 -21.79
CA MET A 19 -17.66 -27.94 -20.68
C MET A 19 -16.53 -28.96 -20.53
N MET A 20 -15.90 -29.40 -21.63
CA MET A 20 -14.74 -30.30 -21.58
C MET A 20 -13.47 -29.62 -21.05
N ILE A 21 -13.25 -28.34 -21.34
CA ILE A 21 -12.10 -27.60 -20.77
C ILE A 21 -12.25 -27.45 -19.25
N ILE A 22 -13.47 -27.19 -18.75
CA ILE A 22 -13.75 -27.12 -17.31
C ILE A 22 -13.57 -28.50 -16.64
N THR A 23 -13.94 -29.62 -17.29
CA THR A 23 -13.77 -30.95 -16.70
C THR A 23 -12.35 -31.51 -16.78
N VAL A 24 -11.50 -31.01 -17.68
CA VAL A 24 -10.10 -31.50 -17.84
C VAL A 24 -9.09 -30.70 -17.01
N ILE A 25 -9.39 -29.44 -16.66
CA ILE A 25 -8.47 -28.63 -15.81
C ILE A 25 -8.62 -28.99 -14.32
N VAL A 26 -9.82 -29.37 -13.87
CA VAL A 26 -10.09 -29.68 -12.45
C VAL A 26 -9.31 -30.90 -11.90
N PRO A 27 -9.05 -31.99 -12.66
CA PRO A 27 -8.32 -33.14 -12.11
C PRO A 27 -6.79 -33.06 -12.16
N LEU A 28 -6.18 -32.13 -12.92
CA LEU A 28 -4.72 -32.03 -13.05
C LEU A 28 -4.03 -31.22 -11.94
N ILE A 29 -4.80 -30.61 -11.02
CA ILE A 29 -4.31 -29.90 -9.83
C ILE A 29 -4.48 -30.78 -8.56
N GLY A 30 -4.57 -32.11 -8.75
CA GLY A 30 -4.66 -33.07 -7.66
C GLY A 30 -3.31 -33.33 -7.00
N LYS A 31 -2.75 -32.34 -6.28
CA LYS A 31 -1.78 -32.48 -5.17
C LYS A 31 -1.36 -31.12 -4.56
N SER A 32 -2.31 -30.25 -4.24
CA SER A 32 -2.13 -29.28 -3.14
C SER A 32 -3.52 -28.89 -2.62
N SER A 33 -3.94 -29.52 -1.52
CA SER A 33 -5.28 -29.41 -0.94
C SER A 33 -5.50 -28.12 -0.14
N ALA A 34 -4.90 -27.01 -0.56
CA ALA A 34 -5.01 -25.71 0.10
C ALA A 34 -5.35 -24.54 -0.85
N ILE A 35 -5.42 -24.75 -2.16
CA ILE A 35 -5.58 -23.65 -3.15
C ILE A 35 -6.96 -23.68 -3.85
N ALA A 36 -7.76 -24.73 -3.65
CA ALA A 36 -9.14 -24.77 -4.12
C ALA A 36 -10.10 -24.15 -3.08
N GLN A 37 -9.78 -22.94 -2.60
CA GLN A 37 -10.84 -22.09 -2.08
C GLN A 37 -11.62 -21.63 -3.32
N GLU A 38 -12.86 -22.10 -3.40
CA GLU A 38 -13.81 -21.76 -4.46
C GLU A 38 -13.74 -20.26 -4.76
N LEU A 39 -13.30 -19.91 -5.97
CA LEU A 39 -13.51 -18.57 -6.56
C LEU A 39 -15.01 -18.37 -6.70
N THR A 40 -15.66 -18.07 -5.58
CA THR A 40 -17.10 -17.86 -5.49
C THR A 40 -17.36 -16.47 -6.03
N PHE A 41 -17.66 -16.42 -7.32
CA PHE A 41 -18.43 -15.32 -7.87
C PHE A 41 -19.78 -15.33 -7.16
N ASN A 42 -19.96 -14.48 -6.14
CA ASN A 42 -21.28 -14.15 -5.60
C ASN A 42 -22.04 -13.32 -6.65
N ASP A 43 -22.39 -13.97 -7.77
CA ASP A 43 -23.17 -13.39 -8.84
C ASP A 43 -24.64 -13.78 -8.61
N SER A 44 -25.28 -13.08 -7.66
CA SER A 44 -26.71 -13.20 -7.40
C SER A 44 -27.56 -12.43 -8.42
N THR A 45 -26.96 -11.88 -9.49
CA THR A 45 -27.69 -11.15 -10.53
C THR A 45 -28.33 -12.12 -11.52
N THR A 46 -29.66 -12.06 -11.60
CA THR A 46 -30.48 -12.95 -12.42
C THR A 46 -30.20 -12.76 -13.92
N SER A 47 -30.27 -13.86 -14.68
CA SER A 47 -29.92 -13.98 -16.11
C SER A 47 -30.63 -13.02 -17.09
N SER A 48 -31.58 -12.19 -16.65
CA SER A 48 -32.29 -11.22 -17.48
C SER A 48 -31.54 -9.89 -17.72
N GLN A 49 -30.47 -9.59 -16.97
CA GLN A 49 -29.67 -8.36 -17.17
C GLN A 49 -28.52 -8.51 -18.20
N PHE A 50 -28.23 -9.73 -18.67
CA PHE A 50 -27.09 -9.98 -19.56
C PHE A 50 -27.29 -9.58 -21.02
N ASN A 51 -28.51 -9.19 -21.45
CA ASN A 51 -28.77 -8.78 -22.83
C ASN A 51 -28.18 -7.41 -23.19
N GLY A 52 -27.73 -6.61 -22.21
CA GLY A 52 -27.01 -5.34 -22.43
C GLY A 52 -25.49 -5.47 -22.55
N LEU A 53 -24.89 -6.56 -22.05
CA LEU A 53 -23.43 -6.68 -21.93
C LEU A 53 -22.70 -7.08 -23.23
N ALA A 54 -23.43 -7.24 -24.35
CA ALA A 54 -22.82 -7.46 -25.66
C ALA A 54 -21.94 -6.29 -26.14
N HIS A 55 -22.03 -5.13 -25.46
CA HIS A 55 -21.28 -3.92 -25.77
C HIS A 55 -20.20 -3.58 -24.75
N ALA A 56 -20.12 -4.31 -23.62
CA ALA A 56 -19.14 -4.02 -22.60
C ALA A 56 -17.71 -4.12 -23.16
N ASN A 57 -17.02 -2.99 -23.17
CA ASN A 57 -15.67 -2.87 -23.72
C ASN A 57 -14.67 -2.39 -22.68
N ARG A 58 -15.07 -2.21 -21.42
CA ARG A 58 -14.20 -1.81 -20.31
C ARG A 58 -14.26 -2.79 -19.15
N LEU A 59 -13.17 -2.89 -18.41
CA LEU A 59 -13.09 -3.65 -17.16
C LEU A 59 -12.69 -2.72 -16.02
N LEU A 60 -13.46 -2.73 -14.94
CA LEU A 60 -13.19 -2.04 -13.70
C LEU A 60 -12.94 -3.07 -12.59
N LEU A 61 -11.69 -3.14 -12.12
CA LEU A 61 -11.30 -3.97 -10.98
C LEU A 61 -11.27 -3.09 -9.73
N ILE A 62 -12.06 -3.47 -8.72
CA ILE A 62 -12.28 -2.69 -7.51
C ILE A 62 -11.71 -3.47 -6.34
N SER A 63 -10.71 -2.89 -5.70
CA SER A 63 -10.16 -3.37 -4.44
C SER A 63 -11.24 -3.32 -3.35
N SER A 64 -11.44 -4.42 -2.61
CA SER A 64 -12.25 -4.41 -1.38
C SER A 64 -11.65 -3.52 -0.30
N GLY A 65 -10.34 -3.27 -0.37
CA GLY A 65 -9.63 -2.38 0.55
C GLY A 65 -9.95 -0.90 0.36
N ILE A 66 -10.80 -0.51 -0.61
CA ILE A 66 -11.35 0.86 -0.70
C ILE A 66 -12.34 1.15 0.43
N ASP A 67 -12.85 0.12 1.10
CA ASP A 67 -13.90 0.26 2.09
C ASP A 67 -13.49 1.21 3.24
N ASN A 68 -14.33 2.21 3.50
CA ASN A 68 -14.11 3.12 4.61
C ASN A 68 -14.58 2.43 5.91
N PRO A 69 -13.66 2.06 6.83
CA PRO A 69 -14.02 1.32 8.04
C PRO A 69 -14.93 2.12 8.99
N MET A 70 -15.10 3.42 8.75
CA MET A 70 -15.97 4.31 9.53
C MET A 70 -17.43 4.27 9.05
N THR A 71 -17.72 3.61 7.93
CA THR A 71 -19.09 3.47 7.42
C THR A 71 -19.53 2.01 7.49
N GLU A 72 -20.84 1.79 7.71
CA GLU A 72 -21.41 0.43 7.62
C GLU A 72 -21.59 -0.05 6.17
N MET A 73 -21.18 0.77 5.19
CA MET A 73 -21.52 0.59 3.78
C MET A 73 -20.27 0.26 2.97
N ASP A 74 -20.26 -0.93 2.37
CA ASP A 74 -19.15 -1.39 1.53
C ASP A 74 -19.02 -0.53 0.26
N GLU A 75 -18.06 0.39 0.27
CA GLU A 75 -17.83 1.35 -0.81
C GLU A 75 -17.45 0.67 -2.14
N SER A 76 -16.78 -0.49 -2.05
CA SER A 76 -16.40 -1.27 -3.23
C SER A 76 -17.63 -1.81 -3.96
N ILE A 77 -18.68 -2.17 -3.20
CA ILE A 77 -19.96 -2.64 -3.74
C ILE A 77 -20.74 -1.50 -4.37
N LEU A 78 -20.76 -0.32 -3.74
CA LEU A 78 -21.39 0.87 -4.33
C LEU A 78 -20.76 1.26 -5.66
N LEU A 79 -19.42 1.27 -5.75
CA LEU A 79 -18.71 1.53 -7.01
C LEU A 79 -19.05 0.53 -8.09
N ARG A 80 -19.15 -0.75 -7.73
CA ARG A 80 -19.54 -1.82 -8.65
C ARG A 80 -20.95 -1.59 -9.18
N GLU A 81 -21.89 -1.22 -8.30
CA GLU A 81 -23.29 -0.96 -8.67
C GLU A 81 -23.45 0.33 -9.49
N ALA A 82 -22.54 1.29 -9.31
CA ALA A 82 -22.49 2.51 -10.11
C ALA A 82 -21.88 2.32 -11.50
N ALA A 83 -21.33 1.14 -11.83
CA ALA A 83 -20.72 0.91 -13.14
C ALA A 83 -21.72 1.12 -14.29
N SER A 84 -21.25 1.72 -15.39
CA SER A 84 -22.05 1.89 -16.61
C SER A 84 -22.30 0.55 -17.31
N GLU A 85 -23.31 0.49 -18.17
CA GLU A 85 -23.64 -0.74 -18.93
C GLU A 85 -22.50 -1.23 -19.84
N ASP A 86 -21.58 -0.34 -20.23
CA ASP A 86 -20.41 -0.64 -21.05
C ASP A 86 -19.18 -1.10 -20.22
N THR A 87 -19.30 -1.13 -18.89
CA THR A 87 -18.22 -1.45 -17.95
C THR A 87 -18.55 -2.70 -17.17
N ILE A 88 -17.70 -3.73 -17.30
CA ILE A 88 -17.76 -4.88 -16.39
C ILE A 88 -17.00 -4.50 -15.12
N ALA A 89 -17.70 -4.43 -13.98
CA ALA A 89 -17.09 -4.17 -12.69
C ALA A 89 -16.95 -5.45 -11.86
N VAL A 90 -15.78 -5.66 -11.27
CA VAL A 90 -15.44 -6.82 -10.44
C VAL A 90 -14.77 -6.33 -9.18
N VAL A 91 -15.37 -6.66 -8.03
CA VAL A 91 -14.74 -6.47 -6.72
C VAL A 91 -13.88 -7.69 -6.41
N TYR A 92 -12.67 -7.46 -5.89
CA TYR A 92 -11.79 -8.52 -5.43
C TYR A 92 -11.26 -8.22 -4.03
N ASP A 93 -11.02 -9.28 -3.24
CA ASP A 93 -10.51 -9.17 -1.89
C ASP A 93 -9.00 -8.92 -1.90
N THR A 94 -8.55 -7.75 -1.43
CA THR A 94 -7.12 -7.39 -1.41
C THR A 94 -6.26 -8.24 -0.48
N GLU A 95 -6.82 -8.79 0.59
CA GLU A 95 -6.07 -9.56 1.58
C GLU A 95 -5.80 -10.98 1.08
N SER A 96 -6.78 -11.60 0.41
CA SER A 96 -6.66 -12.98 -0.07
C SER A 96 -6.25 -13.13 -1.53
N THR A 97 -6.36 -12.07 -2.34
CA THR A 97 -6.01 -12.10 -3.77
C THR A 97 -4.53 -11.81 -3.98
N SER A 98 -3.81 -12.72 -4.61
CA SER A 98 -2.46 -12.45 -5.16
C SER A 98 -2.53 -11.77 -6.53
N LEU A 99 -1.44 -11.11 -6.96
CA LEU A 99 -1.32 -10.54 -8.31
C LEU A 99 -1.62 -11.56 -9.43
N LYS A 100 -1.27 -12.83 -9.23
CA LYS A 100 -1.53 -13.89 -10.22
C LYS A 100 -3.03 -14.24 -10.29
N GLN A 101 -3.72 -14.27 -9.14
CA GLN A 101 -5.17 -14.44 -9.11
C GLN A 101 -5.89 -13.23 -9.71
N LEU A 102 -5.41 -12.01 -9.44
CA LEU A 102 -5.96 -10.79 -10.05
C LEU A 102 -5.84 -10.82 -11.58
N GLN A 103 -4.69 -11.26 -12.11
CA GLN A 103 -4.54 -11.51 -13.56
C GLN A 103 -5.57 -12.55 -14.04
N LEU A 104 -5.74 -13.65 -13.31
CA LEU A 104 -6.68 -14.70 -13.67
C LEU A 104 -8.13 -14.18 -13.68
N PHE A 105 -8.50 -13.25 -12.81
CA PHE A 105 -9.81 -12.59 -12.86
C PHE A 105 -10.05 -11.88 -14.19
N VAL A 106 -9.04 -11.19 -14.73
CA VAL A 106 -9.13 -10.57 -16.07
C VAL A 106 -9.37 -11.63 -17.13
N GLU A 107 -8.58 -12.71 -17.14
CA GLU A 107 -8.70 -13.80 -18.11
C GLU A 107 -10.07 -14.50 -18.07
N ILE A 108 -10.55 -14.83 -16.87
CA ILE A 108 -11.87 -15.44 -16.64
C ILE A 108 -12.96 -14.48 -17.12
N THR A 109 -12.85 -13.20 -16.80
CA THR A 109 -13.84 -12.19 -17.22
C THR A 109 -13.89 -12.09 -18.74
N MET A 110 -12.74 -12.02 -19.41
CA MET A 110 -12.67 -12.01 -20.86
C MET A 110 -13.31 -13.26 -21.48
N ALA A 111 -13.03 -14.44 -20.93
CA ALA A 111 -13.63 -15.69 -21.39
C ALA A 111 -15.16 -15.72 -21.17
N LYS A 112 -15.64 -15.30 -19.99
CA LYS A 112 -17.07 -15.25 -19.62
C LYS A 112 -17.86 -14.39 -20.59
N TYR A 113 -17.30 -13.24 -20.99
CA TYR A 113 -17.97 -12.27 -21.86
C TYR A 113 -17.54 -12.36 -23.34
N ALA A 114 -16.73 -13.36 -23.72
CA ALA A 114 -16.17 -13.53 -25.07
C ALA A 114 -15.46 -12.27 -25.61
N ILE A 115 -14.78 -11.53 -24.72
CA ILE A 115 -14.06 -10.30 -25.03
C ILE A 115 -12.64 -10.64 -25.45
N LYS A 116 -12.20 -10.15 -26.62
CA LYS A 116 -10.82 -10.34 -27.10
C LYS A 116 -9.84 -9.39 -26.41
N ASN A 117 -10.25 -8.14 -26.21
CA ASN A 117 -9.50 -7.08 -25.56
C ASN A 117 -10.49 -6.05 -25.03
N PHE A 118 -10.22 -5.47 -23.87
CA PHE A 118 -10.92 -4.28 -23.39
C PHE A 118 -10.33 -3.03 -24.05
N GLU A 119 -11.15 -2.02 -24.32
CA GLU A 119 -10.69 -0.67 -24.65
C GLU A 119 -9.74 -0.16 -23.56
N SER A 120 -10.14 -0.32 -22.31
CA SER A 120 -9.39 0.05 -21.12
C SER A 120 -9.59 -0.94 -19.98
N ILE A 121 -8.56 -1.12 -19.15
CA ILE A 121 -8.66 -1.81 -17.86
C ILE A 121 -8.37 -0.79 -16.77
N VAL A 122 -9.21 -0.78 -15.74
CA VAL A 122 -9.14 0.15 -14.62
C VAL A 122 -8.86 -0.60 -13.35
N PHE A 123 -7.98 -0.05 -12.51
CA PHE A 123 -7.76 -0.49 -11.14
C PHE A 123 -8.19 0.63 -10.19
N ALA A 124 -9.27 0.38 -9.44
CA ALA A 124 -9.68 1.23 -8.34
C ALA A 124 -9.11 0.67 -7.04
N THR A 125 -8.28 1.47 -6.38
CA THR A 125 -7.65 1.14 -5.09
C THR A 125 -7.24 2.44 -4.39
N HIS A 126 -6.87 2.37 -3.11
CA HIS A 126 -6.22 3.50 -2.47
C HIS A 126 -4.89 3.81 -3.16
N GLY A 127 -4.66 5.11 -3.36
CA GLY A 127 -3.45 5.64 -4.01
C GLY A 127 -2.76 6.68 -3.15
N HIS A 128 -1.47 6.83 -3.41
CA HIS A 128 -0.59 7.80 -2.78
C HIS A 128 0.35 8.41 -3.84
N TYR A 129 1.01 9.54 -3.52
CA TYR A 129 1.91 10.20 -4.48
C TYR A 129 3.15 9.37 -4.86
N ASP A 130 3.49 8.31 -4.12
CA ASP A 130 4.65 7.45 -4.39
C ASP A 130 4.29 6.05 -4.93
N GLY A 131 3.00 5.69 -4.92
CA GLY A 131 2.55 4.35 -5.29
C GLY A 131 1.10 4.02 -4.94
N PHE A 132 0.73 2.76 -5.15
CA PHE A 132 -0.60 2.21 -4.86
C PHE A 132 -0.50 0.70 -4.62
N CYS A 133 -1.45 0.12 -3.90
CA CYS A 133 -1.48 -1.32 -3.63
C CYS A 133 -2.61 -2.00 -4.40
N LEU A 134 -2.25 -2.98 -5.22
CA LEU A 134 -3.24 -3.81 -5.92
C LEU A 134 -3.72 -4.96 -5.03
N THR A 135 -2.87 -5.46 -4.14
CA THR A 135 -3.15 -6.53 -3.19
C THR A 135 -2.34 -6.25 -1.92
N GLN A 136 -2.57 -6.97 -0.82
CA GLN A 136 -1.83 -6.78 0.44
C GLN A 136 -0.30 -6.84 0.23
N ASP A 137 0.18 -7.79 -0.57
CA ASP A 137 1.61 -7.92 -0.92
C ASP A 137 2.00 -7.24 -2.24
N GLY A 138 1.06 -6.51 -2.86
CA GLY A 138 1.10 -6.07 -4.25
C GLY A 138 1.22 -4.56 -4.42
N CYS A 139 2.06 -3.91 -3.62
CA CYS A 139 2.27 -2.46 -3.68
C CYS A 139 3.27 -2.05 -4.76
N VAL A 140 2.79 -1.22 -5.68
CA VAL A 140 3.49 -0.68 -6.84
C VAL A 140 4.00 0.71 -6.50
N SER A 141 5.32 0.88 -6.56
CA SER A 141 6.02 2.16 -6.42
C SER A 141 7.08 2.30 -7.50
N GLN A 142 7.72 3.46 -7.59
CA GLN A 142 8.84 3.68 -8.52
C GLN A 142 9.96 2.63 -8.35
N LYS A 143 10.17 2.11 -7.15
CA LYS A 143 11.19 1.09 -6.87
C LYS A 143 10.66 -0.32 -7.14
N SER A 144 9.45 -0.64 -6.69
CA SER A 144 8.93 -2.01 -6.79
C SER A 144 8.53 -2.39 -8.21
N ILE A 145 8.21 -1.43 -9.08
CA ILE A 145 7.81 -1.68 -10.48
C ILE A 145 8.88 -2.43 -11.31
N GLU A 146 10.15 -2.39 -10.89
CA GLU A 146 11.25 -3.14 -11.50
C GLU A 146 11.36 -4.58 -11.00
N ASN A 147 10.60 -4.98 -9.97
CA ASN A 147 10.52 -6.36 -9.53
C ASN A 147 9.96 -7.24 -10.67
N PRO A 148 10.53 -8.42 -10.93
CA PRO A 148 10.02 -9.36 -11.93
C PRO A 148 8.53 -9.69 -11.77
N LEU A 149 8.02 -9.79 -10.54
CA LEU A 149 6.60 -10.07 -10.28
C LEU A 149 5.69 -8.99 -10.88
N PHE A 150 6.00 -7.71 -10.66
CA PHE A 150 5.22 -6.61 -11.24
C PHE A 150 5.45 -6.49 -12.74
N THR A 151 6.68 -6.73 -13.20
CA THR A 151 6.98 -6.71 -14.64
C THR A 151 6.14 -7.76 -15.39
N ASP A 152 6.03 -8.98 -14.87
CA ASP A 152 5.22 -10.05 -15.43
C ASP A 152 3.72 -9.73 -15.37
N PHE A 153 3.25 -9.23 -14.21
CA PHE A 153 1.86 -8.81 -14.04
C PHE A 153 1.47 -7.76 -15.08
N TRP A 154 2.19 -6.63 -15.16
CA TRP A 154 1.88 -5.55 -16.08
C TRP A 154 2.03 -5.94 -17.56
N SER A 155 3.03 -6.76 -17.89
CA SER A 155 3.17 -7.35 -19.23
C SER A 155 1.94 -8.17 -19.61
N ASN A 156 1.39 -8.96 -18.69
CA ASN A 156 0.18 -9.74 -18.95
C ASN A 156 -1.06 -8.86 -19.05
N ILE A 157 -1.27 -7.92 -18.12
CA ILE A 157 -2.39 -6.97 -18.16
C ILE A 157 -2.42 -6.19 -19.48
N SER A 158 -1.26 -5.76 -19.98
CA SER A 158 -1.16 -5.02 -21.24
C SER A 158 -1.70 -5.78 -22.45
N LYS A 159 -1.69 -7.12 -22.44
CA LYS A 159 -2.22 -7.96 -23.53
C LYS A 159 -3.74 -7.87 -23.61
N TYR A 160 -4.39 -7.54 -22.50
CA TYR A 160 -5.85 -7.50 -22.37
C TYR A 160 -6.40 -6.08 -22.58
N ALA A 161 -5.65 -5.04 -22.22
CA ALA A 161 -5.97 -3.66 -22.53
C ALA A 161 -5.55 -3.29 -23.96
N LYS A 162 -6.45 -2.72 -24.76
CA LYS A 162 -6.18 -2.29 -26.14
C LYS A 162 -5.49 -0.93 -26.17
N ASN A 163 -6.04 0.05 -25.44
CA ASN A 163 -5.60 1.45 -25.54
C ASN A 163 -4.94 1.92 -24.24
N ARG A 164 -5.61 1.69 -23.10
CA ARG A 164 -5.33 2.43 -21.87
C ARG A 164 -5.43 1.56 -20.62
N ILE A 165 -4.65 1.90 -19.61
CA ILE A 165 -4.79 1.40 -18.24
C ILE A 165 -5.03 2.63 -17.36
N ASP A 166 -6.11 2.60 -16.59
CA ASP A 166 -6.47 3.71 -15.71
C ASP A 166 -6.29 3.32 -14.25
N LEU A 167 -5.70 4.21 -13.48
CA LEU A 167 -5.41 4.04 -12.08
C LEU A 167 -6.28 5.02 -11.29
N LEU A 168 -7.32 4.47 -10.66
CA LEU A 168 -8.25 5.19 -9.79
C LEU A 168 -7.66 5.08 -8.39
N GLY A 169 -6.79 6.03 -8.06
CA GLY A 169 -6.15 6.17 -6.77
C GLY A 169 -5.64 7.59 -6.64
N CYS A 170 -5.76 8.15 -5.44
CA CYS A 170 -5.46 9.56 -5.23
C CYS A 170 -3.99 9.88 -5.48
N TYR A 171 -3.72 11.06 -6.03
CA TYR A 171 -2.40 11.66 -6.19
C TYR A 171 -1.37 10.89 -7.04
N LEU A 172 -1.70 9.73 -7.61
CA LEU A 172 -0.81 8.93 -8.46
C LEU A 172 -0.30 9.69 -9.69
N GLY A 173 -1.12 10.61 -10.20
CA GLY A 173 -0.84 11.55 -11.28
C GLY A 173 0.39 12.42 -11.03
N GLN A 174 0.75 12.65 -9.76
CA GLN A 174 1.92 13.46 -9.39
C GLN A 174 3.25 12.69 -9.58
N ASN A 175 3.21 11.36 -9.71
CA ASN A 175 4.40 10.54 -9.90
C ASN A 175 4.70 10.26 -11.38
N GLU A 176 5.14 11.30 -12.10
CA GLU A 176 5.42 11.18 -13.54
C GLU A 176 6.41 10.05 -13.87
N ASN A 177 7.37 9.77 -12.98
CA ASN A 177 8.36 8.72 -13.16
C ASN A 177 7.75 7.31 -13.12
N LEU A 178 6.89 7.04 -12.13
CA LEU A 178 6.17 5.78 -12.03
C LEU A 178 5.24 5.58 -13.21
N LEU A 179 4.43 6.59 -13.56
CA LEU A 179 3.49 6.51 -14.68
C LEU A 179 4.21 6.31 -16.01
N SER A 180 5.35 6.98 -16.22
CA SER A 180 6.18 6.78 -17.41
C SER A 180 6.78 5.38 -17.48
N GLN A 181 7.16 4.78 -16.35
CA GLN A 181 7.64 3.40 -16.29
C GLN A 181 6.53 2.41 -16.61
N LEU A 182 5.35 2.59 -16.03
CA LEU A 182 4.16 1.79 -16.34
C LEU A 182 3.79 1.88 -17.82
N ALA A 183 3.78 3.08 -18.40
CA ALA A 183 3.49 3.30 -19.81
C ALA A 183 4.51 2.56 -20.71
N ARG A 184 5.81 2.63 -20.38
CA ARG A 184 6.85 1.90 -21.12
C ARG A 184 6.72 0.38 -20.97
N LYS A 185 6.47 -0.13 -19.77
CA LYS A 185 6.37 -1.58 -19.53
C LYS A 185 5.13 -2.18 -20.19
N THR A 186 4.02 -1.46 -20.19
CA THR A 186 2.75 -1.92 -20.76
C THR A 186 2.60 -1.57 -22.24
N GLN A 187 3.35 -0.59 -22.74
CA GLN A 187 3.12 0.01 -24.07
C GLN A 187 1.67 0.47 -24.23
N ARG A 188 1.07 0.99 -23.16
CA ARG A 188 -0.29 1.54 -23.11
C ARG A 188 -0.25 2.95 -22.56
N ASN A 189 -1.30 3.71 -22.86
CA ASN A 189 -1.53 4.99 -22.20
C ASN A 189 -1.91 4.72 -20.74
N ILE A 190 -1.34 5.50 -19.81
CA ILE A 190 -1.68 5.45 -18.40
C ILE A 190 -2.43 6.72 -18.04
N SER A 191 -3.54 6.57 -17.33
CA SER A 191 -4.26 7.69 -16.73
C SER A 191 -4.28 7.56 -15.22
N ALA A 192 -4.19 8.69 -14.53
CA ALA A 192 -4.15 8.76 -13.07
C ALA A 192 -4.57 10.15 -12.59
N SER A 193 -5.05 10.23 -11.35
CA SER A 193 -5.47 11.47 -10.72
C SER A 193 -4.32 12.16 -9.99
N THR A 194 -4.22 13.46 -10.13
CA THR A 194 -3.24 14.35 -9.47
C THR A 194 -3.78 14.93 -8.15
N ASN A 195 -5.04 14.65 -7.81
CA ASN A 195 -5.76 15.12 -6.63
C ASN A 195 -6.50 13.94 -5.96
N ILE A 196 -7.54 14.24 -5.19
CA ILE A 196 -8.42 13.22 -4.62
C ILE A 196 -9.33 12.68 -5.71
N THR A 197 -9.34 11.37 -5.93
CA THR A 197 -10.33 10.71 -6.79
C THR A 197 -11.51 10.26 -5.93
N GLY A 198 -12.71 10.70 -6.26
CA GLY A 198 -13.91 10.33 -5.51
C GLY A 198 -14.95 11.43 -5.49
N SER A 199 -15.79 11.41 -4.46
CA SER A 199 -16.92 12.32 -4.31
C SER A 199 -16.50 13.77 -4.08
N LEU A 200 -17.38 14.69 -4.48
CA LEU A 200 -17.22 16.13 -4.25
C LEU A 200 -17.21 16.48 -2.75
N GLU A 201 -17.86 15.69 -1.89
CA GLU A 201 -17.88 15.92 -0.43
C GLU A 201 -16.48 15.76 0.19
N HIS A 202 -15.63 14.92 -0.42
CA HIS A 202 -14.23 14.75 -0.05
C HIS A 202 -13.26 15.54 -0.95
N ASN A 203 -13.76 16.58 -1.64
CA ASN A 203 -13.02 17.39 -2.62
C ASN A 203 -12.47 16.61 -3.84
N GLY A 204 -13.03 15.43 -4.15
CA GLY A 204 -12.74 14.70 -5.37
C GLY A 204 -13.60 15.15 -6.55
N ASP A 205 -13.17 14.86 -7.78
CA ASP A 205 -13.83 15.32 -9.01
C ASP A 205 -14.12 14.21 -10.03
N TRP A 206 -13.84 12.95 -9.66
CA TRP A 206 -13.93 11.79 -10.54
C TRP A 206 -13.19 12.00 -11.89
N PHE A 207 -12.08 12.73 -11.89
CA PHE A 207 -11.28 13.01 -13.07
C PHE A 207 -9.85 12.48 -12.93
N LEU A 208 -9.30 11.95 -14.02
CA LEU A 208 -7.88 11.60 -14.12
C LEU A 208 -7.19 12.66 -14.98
N GLU A 209 -6.48 13.60 -14.36
CA GLU A 209 -5.82 14.70 -15.08
C GLU A 209 -4.74 14.18 -16.02
N VAL A 210 -3.98 13.18 -15.57
CA VAL A 210 -3.09 12.43 -16.46
C VAL A 210 -3.98 11.54 -17.32
N GLY A 211 -3.93 11.71 -18.63
CA GLY A 211 -4.78 10.98 -19.59
C GLY A 211 -6.13 11.65 -19.89
N LYS A 212 -6.53 12.67 -19.12
CA LYS A 212 -7.76 13.47 -19.30
C LYS A 212 -9.02 12.62 -19.38
N VAL A 213 -9.21 11.76 -18.39
CA VAL A 213 -10.34 10.82 -18.35
C VAL A 213 -11.37 11.28 -17.34
N ASP A 214 -12.59 11.52 -17.81
CA ASP A 214 -13.76 11.75 -16.97
C ASP A 214 -14.35 10.38 -16.57
N LEU A 215 -14.17 9.99 -15.31
CA LEU A 215 -14.59 8.67 -14.84
C LEU A 215 -16.11 8.55 -14.81
N GLN A 216 -16.83 9.62 -14.45
CA GLN A 216 -18.28 9.63 -14.37
C GLN A 216 -18.91 9.31 -15.72
N LYS A 217 -18.33 9.83 -16.81
CA LYS A 217 -18.80 9.55 -18.17
C LYS A 217 -18.26 8.25 -18.76
N THR A 218 -17.08 7.81 -18.33
CA THR A 218 -16.39 6.68 -18.96
C THR A 218 -16.76 5.33 -18.35
N TYR A 219 -16.84 5.26 -17.02
CA TYR A 219 -16.95 4.01 -16.27
C TYR A 219 -18.24 3.87 -15.48
N PHE A 220 -18.89 4.98 -15.16
CA PHE A 220 -20.01 4.98 -14.23
C PHE A 220 -21.30 5.45 -14.88
N ASN A 221 -22.42 5.09 -14.27
CA ASN A 221 -23.68 5.77 -14.46
C ASN A 221 -23.60 7.08 -13.66
N GLU A 222 -23.49 8.20 -14.37
CA GLU A 222 -23.33 9.54 -13.79
C GLU A 222 -24.40 9.86 -12.72
N GLN A 223 -25.63 9.37 -12.89
CA GLN A 223 -26.70 9.61 -11.91
C GLN A 223 -26.51 8.81 -10.62
N VAL A 224 -25.96 7.59 -10.72
CA VAL A 224 -25.73 6.70 -9.57
C VAL A 224 -24.46 7.14 -8.84
N VAL A 225 -23.36 7.39 -9.54
CA VAL A 225 -22.08 7.75 -8.89
C VAL A 225 -22.15 9.11 -8.18
N ASN A 226 -22.94 10.06 -8.69
CA ASN A 226 -23.16 11.34 -8.01
C ASN A 226 -24.01 11.24 -6.73
N GLN A 227 -24.70 10.11 -6.50
CA GLN A 227 -25.40 9.86 -5.24
C GLN A 227 -24.49 9.21 -4.21
N ILE A 228 -23.33 8.72 -4.62
CA ILE A 228 -22.35 8.12 -3.72
C ILE A 228 -21.44 9.23 -3.20
N SER A 229 -21.78 9.72 -2.01
CA SER A 229 -21.13 10.90 -1.43
C SER A 229 -19.98 10.55 -0.48
N THR A 230 -19.89 9.29 -0.03
CA THR A 230 -18.90 8.85 0.96
C THR A 230 -17.55 8.45 0.38
N ILE A 231 -17.48 8.15 -0.92
CA ILE A 231 -16.29 7.51 -1.47
C ILE A 231 -15.15 8.49 -1.66
N SER A 232 -14.07 8.22 -0.95
CA SER A 232 -12.75 8.80 -1.16
C SER A 232 -11.75 7.68 -1.43
N LEU A 233 -11.10 7.69 -2.59
CA LEU A 233 -10.04 6.71 -2.90
C LEU A 233 -8.69 7.12 -2.29
N ALA A 234 -8.68 8.08 -1.36
CA ALA A 234 -7.47 8.44 -0.63
C ALA A 234 -7.23 7.37 0.43
N ASP A 235 -5.98 6.95 0.61
CA ASP A 235 -5.65 6.08 1.74
C ASP A 235 -6.05 6.82 3.02
N GLY A 236 -7.06 6.30 3.71
CA GLY A 236 -7.63 6.88 4.94
C GLY A 236 -6.70 6.73 6.14
N ASP A 237 -5.43 6.40 5.92
CA ASP A 237 -4.44 6.25 6.98
C ASP A 237 -4.12 7.62 7.59
N VAL A 238 -4.95 7.97 8.59
CA VAL A 238 -4.48 8.68 9.77
C VAL A 238 -3.42 7.78 10.39
N VAL A 239 -2.17 7.94 9.96
CA VAL A 239 -1.03 7.28 10.59
C VAL A 239 -1.00 7.75 12.04
N SER A 240 -1.47 6.87 12.93
CA SER A 240 -1.74 7.20 14.33
C SER A 240 -0.55 6.92 15.25
N ASN A 241 0.50 6.26 14.76
CA ASN A 241 1.70 5.90 15.53
C ASN A 241 2.98 6.09 14.70
N TYR A 242 3.95 6.82 15.27
CA TYR A 242 5.29 7.00 14.69
C TYR A 242 6.38 6.64 15.69
N ASP A 243 7.44 5.99 15.19
CA ASP A 243 8.65 5.74 15.96
C ASP A 243 9.71 6.78 15.62
N VAL A 244 10.17 7.54 16.62
CA VAL A 244 11.26 8.52 16.48
C VAL A 244 12.45 8.04 17.30
N TYR A 245 13.62 7.93 16.67
CA TYR A 245 14.88 7.57 17.32
C TYR A 245 15.62 8.83 17.77
N GLU A 246 16.27 8.76 18.93
CA GLU A 246 17.08 9.87 19.45
C GLU A 246 18.32 10.10 18.59
N ASN A 247 18.76 11.36 18.50
CA ASN A 247 19.98 11.80 17.79
C ASN A 247 20.10 11.46 16.28
N GLY A 248 19.07 10.85 15.68
CA GLY A 248 18.98 10.62 14.23
C GLY A 248 18.49 11.85 13.45
N SER A 249 18.88 11.96 12.17
CA SER A 249 18.18 12.86 11.24
C SER A 249 16.74 12.35 11.10
N VAL A 250 15.76 13.11 11.58
CA VAL A 250 14.37 12.64 11.56
C VAL A 250 13.86 12.58 10.13
N ALA A 251 13.26 11.44 9.78
CA ALA A 251 12.62 11.22 8.50
C ALA A 251 11.45 12.21 8.29
N THR A 252 11.26 12.65 7.04
CA THR A 252 10.06 13.38 6.59
C THR A 252 8.82 12.54 6.91
N VAL A 253 7.91 13.09 7.71
CA VAL A 253 6.59 12.47 7.96
C VAL A 253 5.62 12.98 6.89
N CYS A 254 4.66 12.16 6.46
CA CYS A 254 3.52 12.62 5.67
C CYS A 254 2.26 12.13 6.38
N VAL A 255 1.35 13.05 6.71
CA VAL A 255 0.01 12.71 7.22
C VAL A 255 -0.95 13.16 6.14
N ILE A 256 -1.72 12.22 5.61
CA ILE A 256 -2.84 12.54 4.74
C ILE A 256 -4.06 12.53 5.64
N ALA A 257 -4.42 13.69 6.18
CA ALA A 257 -5.79 13.87 6.65
C ALA A 257 -6.69 13.92 5.41
N GLU A 258 -7.85 13.25 5.46
CA GLU A 258 -8.85 13.31 4.38
C GLU A 258 -9.01 14.76 3.89
N GLY A 259 -8.65 15.03 2.64
CA GLY A 259 -8.80 16.36 2.03
C GLY A 259 -7.54 17.24 1.92
N ALA A 260 -6.43 16.95 2.59
CA ALA A 260 -5.19 17.73 2.43
C ALA A 260 -3.94 16.93 2.79
N GLY A 261 -3.08 16.66 1.80
CA GLY A 261 -1.74 16.14 2.07
C GLY A 261 -0.98 17.13 2.97
N MET A 262 -0.55 16.70 4.15
CA MET A 262 0.36 17.46 4.99
C MET A 262 1.75 16.85 4.86
N VAL A 263 2.72 17.67 4.45
CA VAL A 263 4.13 17.26 4.33
C VAL A 263 4.88 17.79 5.56
N PHE A 264 5.48 16.89 6.33
CA PHE A 264 6.28 17.26 7.50
C PHE A 264 7.73 17.35 7.07
N THR A 265 8.23 18.57 6.93
CA THR A 265 9.66 18.78 6.67
C THR A 265 10.30 19.19 8.00
N PRO A 266 11.10 18.34 8.67
CA PRO A 266 12.01 18.86 9.68
C PRO A 266 12.94 19.84 8.97
N SER A 267 12.96 21.09 9.40
CA SER A 267 13.78 22.12 8.78
C SER A 267 15.25 21.80 9.02
N GLY A 268 15.85 21.04 8.10
CA GLY A 268 17.29 20.89 8.01
C GLY A 268 17.90 22.26 7.68
N GLY A 269 18.30 23.00 8.72
CA GLY A 269 19.17 24.17 8.61
C GLY A 269 18.61 25.51 9.09
N ALA A 270 17.34 25.60 9.47
CA ALA A 270 16.80 26.82 10.11
C ALA A 270 15.84 26.43 11.23
N THR A 271 16.40 26.06 12.38
CA THR A 271 15.65 26.22 13.61
C THR A 271 15.20 27.67 13.67
N SER A 272 13.89 27.92 13.85
CA SER A 272 13.52 29.11 14.61
C SER A 272 14.38 29.08 15.88
N GLY A 273 14.84 30.23 16.40
CA GLY A 273 15.72 30.27 17.58
C GLY A 273 15.19 29.56 18.83
N ASP A 274 13.98 29.00 18.73
CA ASP A 274 13.17 28.40 19.77
C ASP A 274 13.00 26.86 19.61
N GLY A 275 13.53 26.24 18.54
CA GLY A 275 13.53 24.76 18.39
C GLY A 275 12.18 24.10 18.05
N ASN A 276 11.23 24.84 17.49
CA ASN A 276 9.89 24.33 17.17
C ASN A 276 9.82 23.52 15.86
N TRP A 277 8.92 22.53 15.83
CA TRP A 277 8.51 21.82 14.62
C TRP A 277 7.45 22.63 13.87
N ILE A 278 7.67 22.83 12.57
CA ILE A 278 6.74 23.55 11.70
C ILE A 278 5.89 22.53 10.94
N ILE A 279 4.57 22.57 11.15
CA ILE A 279 3.62 21.90 10.28
C ILE A 279 3.32 22.84 9.12
N GLU A 280 3.59 22.42 7.88
CA GLU A 280 3.13 23.11 6.68
C GLU A 280 2.02 22.28 6.03
N ASN A 281 0.83 22.86 5.86
CA ASN A 281 -0.19 22.21 5.04
C ASN A 281 0.11 22.41 3.55
N ALA A 282 -0.55 21.66 2.66
CA ALA A 282 -0.43 21.81 1.20
C ALA A 282 -0.69 23.24 0.66
N PHE A 283 -1.17 24.16 1.50
CA PHE A 283 -1.49 25.55 1.16
C PHE A 283 -0.49 26.57 1.72
N GLY A 284 0.63 26.13 2.33
CA GLY A 284 1.67 27.02 2.88
C GLY A 284 1.29 27.73 4.18
N ASN A 285 0.26 27.27 4.88
CA ASN A 285 -0.09 27.79 6.21
C ASN A 285 0.60 26.97 7.30
N TYR A 286 1.15 27.67 8.30
CA TYR A 286 1.95 27.09 9.36
C TYR A 286 1.18 26.89 10.67
N GLN A 287 1.26 25.71 11.27
CA GLN A 287 1.00 25.52 12.70
C GLN A 287 2.30 25.11 13.39
N ASN A 288 2.68 25.84 14.43
CA ASN A 288 3.83 25.47 15.27
C ASN A 288 3.39 24.40 16.26
N ILE A 289 3.96 23.19 16.16
CA ILE A 289 4.00 22.30 17.32
C ILE A 289 5.13 22.82 18.20
N LYS A 290 4.75 23.50 19.27
CA LYS A 290 5.69 23.98 20.28
C LYS A 290 6.21 22.79 21.10
N THR A 291 7.31 22.21 20.69
CA THR A 291 8.14 21.40 21.59
C THR A 291 9.10 22.38 22.26
N ASN A 292 8.77 22.84 23.48
CA ASN A 292 9.57 23.85 24.18
C ASN A 292 10.97 23.36 24.64
N ALA A 293 11.47 22.24 24.12
CA ALA A 293 12.78 21.68 24.42
C ALA A 293 13.21 20.68 23.31
N VAL A 294 14.51 20.40 23.23
CA VAL A 294 15.05 19.20 22.57
C VAL A 294 14.27 17.99 23.06
N ILE A 295 13.85 17.09 22.15
CA ILE A 295 13.29 15.81 22.55
C ILE A 295 14.46 14.97 23.03
N ASP A 296 14.50 14.76 24.33
CA ASP A 296 15.48 14.01 25.09
C ASP A 296 14.65 13.18 26.07
N TYR A 297 14.78 11.86 25.98
CA TYR A 297 13.98 10.90 26.73
C TYR A 297 14.08 11.18 28.25
N GLU A 298 15.21 11.72 28.69
CA GLU A 298 15.62 11.95 30.06
C GLU A 298 15.09 13.25 30.69
N THR A 299 14.70 14.25 29.88
CA THR A 299 14.14 15.52 30.41
C THR A 299 12.65 15.43 30.76
N TYR A 300 12.00 14.28 30.49
CA TYR A 300 10.60 14.04 30.82
C TYR A 300 10.51 12.89 31.84
N GLU A 301 9.86 13.13 32.98
CA GLU A 301 9.74 12.20 34.13
C GLU A 301 9.63 10.71 33.72
N PRO A 302 10.39 9.81 34.37
CA PRO A 302 10.57 8.43 33.93
C PRO A 302 9.34 7.59 34.26
N LEU A 303 8.33 7.67 33.40
CA LEU A 303 7.19 6.77 33.42
C LEU A 303 7.05 6.15 32.04
N ALA A 304 7.78 5.04 31.86
CA ALA A 304 7.58 3.97 30.89
C ALA A 304 7.44 4.40 29.42
N SER A 305 8.49 4.22 28.59
CA SER A 305 8.44 4.28 27.11
C SER A 305 7.27 5.14 26.59
N GLY A 306 7.36 6.44 26.84
CA GLY A 306 6.16 7.27 26.94
C GLY A 306 5.67 7.69 25.57
N ASN A 307 4.77 6.92 24.98
CA ASN A 307 3.92 7.34 23.88
C ASN A 307 3.33 8.72 24.19
N LYS A 308 3.67 9.76 23.41
CA LYS A 308 3.06 11.08 23.53
C LYS A 308 1.97 11.23 22.50
N THR A 309 0.74 11.39 22.96
CA THR A 309 -0.38 11.70 22.08
C THR A 309 -0.55 13.21 21.93
N TYR A 310 -0.59 13.68 20.68
CA TYR A 310 -0.90 15.05 20.30
C TYR A 310 -2.26 15.06 19.61
N THR A 311 -3.04 16.10 19.86
CA THR A 311 -4.29 16.33 19.14
C THR A 311 -4.05 17.43 18.10
N ILE A 312 -4.29 17.12 16.83
CA ILE A 312 -4.27 18.10 15.72
C ILE A 312 -5.70 18.37 15.30
N ASP A 313 -6.10 19.65 15.26
CA ASP A 313 -7.37 20.07 14.69
C ASP A 313 -7.18 20.40 13.21
N VAL A 314 -7.84 19.64 12.34
CA VAL A 314 -7.91 19.89 10.90
C VAL A 314 -9.35 20.21 10.55
N GLY A 315 -9.64 21.49 10.32
CA GLY A 315 -10.95 21.95 9.86
C GLY A 315 -12.10 21.76 10.86
N GLY A 316 -11.81 21.69 12.17
CA GLY A 316 -12.79 21.44 13.23
C GLY A 316 -12.87 19.97 13.67
N THR A 317 -12.12 19.08 13.01
CA THR A 317 -12.02 17.66 13.36
C THR A 317 -10.69 17.40 14.07
N ALA A 318 -10.76 16.83 15.27
CA ALA A 318 -9.60 16.51 16.10
C ALA A 318 -9.05 15.12 15.78
N TYR A 319 -7.78 15.04 15.38
CA TYR A 319 -7.03 13.82 15.11
C TYR A 319 -5.98 13.58 16.19
N GLN A 320 -5.84 12.35 16.66
CA GLN A 320 -4.83 11.96 17.65
C GLN A 320 -3.62 11.37 16.94
N ILE A 321 -2.43 11.92 17.17
CA ILE A 321 -1.16 11.39 16.70
C ILE A 321 -0.35 10.95 17.90
N THR A 322 0.11 9.70 17.91
CA THR A 322 1.01 9.20 18.95
C THR A 322 2.44 9.17 18.45
N LEU A 323 3.32 9.89 19.13
CA LEU A 323 4.77 9.80 18.95
C LEU A 323 5.34 8.83 19.98
N THR A 324 5.91 7.74 19.50
CA THR A 324 6.70 6.79 20.29
C THR A 324 8.16 7.19 20.18
N ILE A 325 8.75 7.66 21.27
CA ILE A 325 10.19 7.91 21.32
C ILE A 325 10.86 6.57 21.62
N LYS A 326 11.68 6.09 20.68
CA LYS A 326 12.48 4.87 20.84
C LYS A 326 13.87 5.22 21.31
N ASN A 327 14.27 4.58 22.39
CA ASN A 327 15.63 4.68 22.91
C ASN A 327 16.58 3.79 22.09
N GLU A 328 17.74 4.32 21.73
CA GLU A 328 18.86 3.56 21.17
C GLU A 328 19.94 3.34 22.24
N LEU A 329 20.55 2.16 22.22
CA LEU A 329 21.62 1.84 23.15
C LEU A 329 22.86 2.70 22.87
N GLU A 330 23.22 3.58 23.80
CA GLU A 330 24.44 4.38 23.66
C GLU A 330 25.70 3.53 23.94
N VAL A 331 26.55 3.38 22.93
CA VAL A 331 27.85 2.72 23.04
C VAL A 331 28.94 3.68 22.59
N ALA A 332 29.80 4.09 23.52
CA ALA A 332 31.00 4.84 23.19
C ALA A 332 32.13 3.91 22.71
N ASP A 333 33.02 4.46 21.86
CA ASP A 333 34.27 3.79 21.48
C ASP A 333 35.10 3.47 22.73
N GLN A 334 35.51 2.22 22.86
CA GLN A 334 36.30 1.74 24.00
C GLN A 334 37.61 1.14 23.53
N SER A 335 38.68 1.45 24.26
CA SER A 335 40.02 0.91 24.02
C SER A 335 40.54 0.25 25.29
N MET A 336 41.09 -0.94 25.13
CA MET A 336 41.63 -1.76 26.21
C MET A 336 43.04 -2.22 25.84
N GLY A 337 43.90 -2.41 26.84
CA GLY A 337 45.28 -2.84 26.65
C GLY A 337 45.58 -4.10 27.45
N ILE A 338 46.48 -4.93 26.93
CA ILE A 338 46.99 -6.11 27.62
C ILE A 338 48.52 -6.13 27.56
N THR A 339 49.16 -6.63 28.61
CA THR A 339 50.62 -6.79 28.66
C THR A 339 51.07 -8.04 27.91
N GLU A 340 52.26 -8.02 27.31
CA GLU A 340 52.84 -9.18 26.60
C GLU A 340 53.01 -10.45 27.46
N SER A 341 53.04 -10.30 28.78
CA SER A 341 53.19 -11.39 29.75
C SER A 341 51.88 -11.88 30.36
N ALA A 342 50.73 -11.47 29.80
CA ALA A 342 49.42 -11.89 30.32
C ALA A 342 49.21 -13.39 30.13
N SER A 343 48.62 -14.02 31.15
CA SER A 343 48.22 -15.43 31.11
C SER A 343 46.85 -15.59 30.47
N ASN A 344 46.55 -16.81 29.99
CA ASN A 344 45.19 -17.15 29.57
C ASN A 344 44.23 -16.93 30.76
N ASN A 345 43.11 -16.26 30.50
CA ASN A 345 42.11 -15.79 31.48
C ASN A 345 42.45 -14.51 32.26
N ASP A 346 43.58 -13.83 32.00
CA ASP A 346 43.78 -12.48 32.53
C ASP A 346 42.73 -11.53 31.94
N VAL A 347 42.14 -10.66 32.75
CA VAL A 347 41.11 -9.73 32.27
C VAL A 347 41.76 -8.63 31.42
N VAL A 348 41.36 -8.56 30.15
CA VAL A 348 41.77 -7.47 29.22
C VAL A 348 40.99 -6.20 29.51
N GLY A 349 39.70 -6.36 29.83
CA GLY A 349 38.82 -5.28 30.22
C GLY A 349 37.36 -5.71 30.20
N VAL A 350 36.49 -4.74 30.49
CA VAL A 350 35.04 -4.93 30.54
C VAL A 350 34.42 -3.94 29.58
N VAL A 351 33.59 -4.41 28.64
CA VAL A 351 32.82 -3.55 27.76
C VAL A 351 31.70 -2.93 28.57
N TYR A 352 31.74 -1.61 28.71
CA TYR A 352 30.70 -0.85 29.36
C TYR A 352 29.68 -0.41 28.32
N VAL A 353 28.42 -0.74 28.60
CA VAL A 353 27.27 -0.19 27.90
C VAL A 353 26.40 0.41 28.99
N SER A 354 26.05 1.67 28.83
CA SER A 354 25.05 2.32 29.67
C SER A 354 23.80 2.56 28.83
N SER A 355 22.66 2.19 29.38
CA SER A 355 21.40 2.85 29.03
C SER A 355 20.96 3.52 30.32
N TYR A 356 20.69 4.82 30.27
CA TYR A 356 20.17 5.54 31.44
C TYR A 356 18.72 5.12 31.76
N ASP A 357 18.06 4.45 30.80
CA ASP A 357 16.60 4.44 30.68
C ASP A 357 15.94 3.09 30.87
N ILE A 358 16.71 2.02 30.86
CA ILE A 358 16.21 0.66 31.05
C ILE A 358 16.74 0.14 32.38
N ALA A 359 15.94 0.28 33.43
CA ALA A 359 16.26 -0.15 34.79
C ALA A 359 16.62 -1.65 34.91
N ASP A 360 16.25 -2.47 33.91
CA ASP A 360 16.46 -3.92 33.86
C ASP A 360 17.24 -4.41 32.62
N TYR A 361 18.04 -3.56 31.97
CA TYR A 361 18.80 -3.97 30.78
C TYR A 361 19.94 -4.90 31.14
N THR A 362 19.90 -6.12 30.60
CA THR A 362 21.03 -7.08 30.67
C THR A 362 21.62 -7.25 29.27
N PRO A 363 22.74 -6.59 28.94
CA PRO A 363 23.36 -6.73 27.62
C PRO A 363 23.82 -8.17 27.38
N ASN A 364 23.91 -8.55 26.11
CA ASN A 364 24.60 -9.77 25.68
C ASN A 364 25.62 -9.41 24.60
N PHE A 365 26.88 -9.78 24.82
CA PHE A 365 28.01 -9.39 24.00
C PHE A 365 28.45 -10.52 23.09
N THR A 366 28.88 -10.16 21.87
CA THR A 366 29.54 -11.07 20.93
C THR A 366 30.70 -10.36 20.23
N ILE A 367 31.76 -11.09 19.89
CA ILE A 367 32.89 -10.57 19.11
C ILE A 367 32.68 -10.99 17.66
N THR A 368 32.41 -10.03 16.77
CA THR A 368 32.04 -10.30 15.37
C THR A 368 33.17 -10.08 14.36
N GLY A 369 34.28 -9.46 14.78
CA GLY A 369 35.41 -9.15 13.89
C GLY A 369 36.70 -8.79 14.64
N GLY A 370 37.80 -8.60 13.91
CA GLY A 370 39.09 -8.15 14.45
C GLY A 370 39.87 -9.15 15.32
N ASN A 371 39.33 -10.35 15.54
CA ASN A 371 39.87 -11.35 16.46
C ASN A 371 40.55 -12.53 15.73
N THR A 372 41.73 -12.28 15.17
CA THR A 372 42.49 -13.32 14.46
C THR A 372 42.88 -14.47 15.41
N ASN A 373 42.72 -15.71 14.94
CA ASN A 373 42.98 -16.95 15.70
C ASN A 373 42.17 -17.10 17.00
N SER A 374 41.09 -16.34 17.17
CA SER A 374 40.27 -16.36 18.40
C SER A 374 41.08 -16.07 19.66
N VAL A 375 42.04 -15.16 19.55
CA VAL A 375 42.96 -14.75 20.64
C VAL A 375 42.27 -13.98 21.75
N PHE A 376 41.02 -13.56 21.56
CA PHE A 376 40.19 -13.00 22.61
C PHE A 376 38.85 -13.73 22.71
N GLY A 377 38.37 -13.93 23.93
CA GLY A 377 37.06 -14.48 24.25
C GLY A 377 36.30 -13.62 25.24
N LEU A 378 35.01 -13.92 25.41
CA LEU A 378 34.19 -13.37 26.49
C LEU A 378 34.14 -14.39 27.62
N SER A 379 34.64 -14.04 28.80
CA SER A 379 34.56 -14.92 29.98
C SER A 379 33.13 -14.98 30.53
N ASN A 380 32.35 -13.93 30.31
CA ASN A 380 30.93 -13.86 30.58
C ASN A 380 30.27 -12.92 29.56
N SER A 381 29.42 -13.46 28.68
CA SER A 381 28.76 -12.70 27.63
C SER A 381 27.70 -11.72 28.14
N SER A 382 27.25 -11.83 29.39
CA SER A 382 26.32 -10.88 30.00
C SER A 382 27.02 -9.76 30.78
N ALA A 383 28.31 -9.94 31.08
CA ALA A 383 29.12 -8.94 31.78
C ALA A 383 30.12 -8.22 30.87
N GLY A 384 30.25 -8.62 29.60
CA GLY A 384 31.13 -7.97 28.62
C GLY A 384 32.63 -8.09 28.96
N THR A 385 33.01 -9.04 29.80
CA THR A 385 34.41 -9.21 30.22
C THR A 385 35.21 -9.93 29.14
N ILE A 386 36.25 -9.26 28.63
CA ILE A 386 37.15 -9.78 27.60
C ILE A 386 38.38 -10.41 28.26
N ILE A 387 38.75 -11.60 27.80
CA ILE A 387 39.95 -12.36 28.18
C ILE A 387 40.71 -12.81 26.92
N PRO A 388 42.01 -13.13 27.00
CA PRO A 388 42.72 -13.85 25.95
C PRO A 388 42.21 -15.27 25.78
#